data_AF-A0A2V8MC15-F1
#
_entry.id   AF-A0A2V8MC15-F1
#
_cell.length_a   1.000
_cell.length_b   1.000
_cell.length_c   1.000
_cell.angle_alpha   90.00
_cell.angle_beta   90.00
_cell.angle_gamma   90.00
#
_symmetry.space_group_name_H-M   'P 1'
#
loop_
_entity.id
_entity.type
_entity.pdbx_description
1 polymer ?
#
loop_
_entity_poly.entity_id
_entity_poly.type
_entity_poly.pdbx_seq_one_letter_code
_entity_poly.pdbx_strand_id
1 'polypeptide(L)'
;MKKRPIGDDDLLQALNDAAKAMNVDELIKTGQIKPDGNWYLVPDVNALPVHAQRKISKRRMTAKGLKVQFREPYRGVIALDKKLNRKRKA
;
A
#
# COMPACT_ATOMS: atom_id res chain seq x y z
N MET A 1 -16.38 -20.68 -12.33
CA MET A 1 -16.12 -19.26 -12.67
C MET A 1 -15.15 -19.22 -13.85
N LYS A 2 -15.57 -18.76 -15.04
CA LYS A 2 -14.69 -18.59 -16.21
C LYS A 2 -13.75 -17.39 -15.94
N LYS A 3 -12.44 -17.60 -15.95
CA LYS A 3 -11.45 -16.53 -15.85
C LYS A 3 -11.63 -15.61 -17.07
N ARG A 4 -12.02 -14.36 -16.85
CA ARG A 4 -12.02 -13.35 -17.93
C ARG A 4 -10.56 -13.18 -18.40
N PRO A 5 -10.30 -13.08 -19.70
CA PRO A 5 -8.99 -12.67 -20.18
C PRO A 5 -8.69 -11.29 -19.58
N ILE A 6 -7.54 -11.16 -18.91
CA ILE A 6 -7.04 -9.88 -18.42
C ILE A 6 -6.61 -9.10 -19.66
N GLY A 7 -7.21 -7.94 -19.90
CA GLY A 7 -6.85 -7.09 -21.03
C GLY A 7 -5.52 -6.38 -20.82
N ASP A 8 -4.91 -5.89 -21.90
CA ASP A 8 -3.65 -5.12 -21.83
C ASP A 8 -3.82 -3.85 -20.98
N ASP A 9 -5.00 -3.24 -20.98
CA ASP A 9 -5.33 -2.11 -20.11
C ASP A 9 -5.34 -2.49 -18.61
N ASP A 10 -5.85 -3.67 -18.26
CA ASP A 10 -5.82 -4.16 -16.88
C ASP A 10 -4.37 -4.43 -16.41
N LEU A 11 -3.51 -4.90 -17.32
CA LEU A 11 -2.08 -5.09 -17.07
C LEU A 11 -1.36 -3.74 -16.88
N LEU A 12 -1.61 -2.76 -17.74
CA LEU A 12 -1.06 -1.41 -17.62
C LEU A 12 -1.53 -0.71 -16.33
N GLN A 13 -2.81 -0.84 -15.98
CA GLN A 13 -3.37 -0.34 -14.73
C GLN A 13 -2.69 -1.00 -13.52
N ALA A 14 -2.52 -2.33 -13.56
CA ALA A 14 -1.85 -3.07 -12.50
C ALA A 14 -0.36 -2.70 -12.34
N LEU A 15 0.34 -2.45 -13.46
CA LEU A 15 1.72 -1.97 -13.46
C LEU A 15 1.83 -0.55 -12.90
N ASN A 16 0.95 0.37 -13.30
CA ASN A 16 0.90 1.73 -12.77
C ASN A 16 0.60 1.74 -11.26
N ASP A 17 -0.35 0.92 -10.80
CA ASP A 17 -0.66 0.79 -9.39
C ASP A 17 0.48 0.15 -8.59
N ALA A 18 1.22 -0.79 -9.19
CA ALA A 18 2.40 -1.37 -8.57
C ALA A 18 3.54 -0.33 -8.45
N ALA A 19 3.74 0.48 -9.49
CA ALA A 19 4.75 1.53 -9.57
C ALA A 19 4.47 2.72 -8.65
N LYS A 20 3.20 3.00 -8.31
CA LYS A 20 2.86 4.04 -7.33
C LYS A 20 3.53 3.76 -5.99
N ALA A 21 4.37 4.69 -5.55
CA ALA A 21 4.96 4.65 -4.23
C ALA A 21 3.83 4.65 -3.19
N MET A 22 3.82 3.62 -2.34
CA MET A 22 2.86 3.54 -1.25
C MET A 22 3.43 4.35 -0.09
N ASN A 23 2.89 5.53 0.12
CA ASN A 23 3.34 6.42 1.17
C ASN A 23 2.60 6.09 2.47
N VAL A 24 3.19 5.20 3.27
CA VAL A 24 2.60 4.74 4.54
C VAL A 24 2.36 5.92 5.48
N ASP A 25 3.25 6.92 5.48
CA ASP A 25 3.09 8.13 6.28
C ASP A 25 1.85 8.94 5.89
N GLU A 26 1.51 9.02 4.60
CA GLU A 26 0.27 9.67 4.15
C GLU A 26 -0.97 8.88 4.58
N LEU A 27 -0.94 7.54 4.51
CA LEU A 27 -2.04 6.70 4.97
C LEU A 27 -2.26 6.82 6.49
N ILE A 28 -1.19 7.01 7.26
CA ILE A 28 -1.26 7.28 8.71
C ILE A 28 -1.82 8.68 8.95
N LYS A 29 -1.29 9.70 8.25
CA LYS A 29 -1.70 11.10 8.39
C LYS A 29 -3.17 11.32 8.03
N THR A 30 -3.67 10.60 7.02
CA THR A 30 -5.08 10.64 6.61
C THR A 30 -6.00 9.82 7.53
N GLY A 31 -5.43 9.08 8.50
CA GLY A 31 -6.19 8.26 9.45
C GLY A 31 -6.73 6.96 8.87
N GLN A 32 -6.35 6.61 7.63
CA GLN A 32 -6.78 5.37 6.97
C GLN A 32 -6.16 4.13 7.61
N ILE A 33 -4.95 4.26 8.16
CA ILE A 33 -4.27 3.20 8.91
C ILE A 33 -3.69 3.76 10.21
N LYS A 34 -3.58 2.90 11.23
CA LYS A 34 -2.95 3.23 12.52
C LYS A 34 -1.79 2.27 12.80
N PRO A 35 -0.62 2.75 13.22
CA PRO A 35 0.48 1.86 13.60
C PRO A 35 0.12 1.03 14.84
N ASP A 36 0.42 -0.27 14.80
CA ASP A 36 0.17 -1.24 15.86
C ASP A 36 1.33 -2.25 15.92
N GLY A 37 2.48 -1.79 16.42
CA GLY A 37 3.74 -2.54 16.40
C GLY A 37 4.21 -2.82 14.97
N ASN A 38 4.41 -4.09 14.63
CA ASN A 38 4.79 -4.53 13.27
C ASN A 38 3.60 -4.62 12.30
N TRP A 39 2.41 -4.23 12.74
CA TRP A 39 1.16 -4.27 11.98
C TRP A 39 0.56 -2.87 11.86
N TYR A 40 -0.36 -2.72 10.93
CA TYR A 40 -1.19 -1.53 10.78
C TYR A 40 -2.65 -1.91 10.99
N LEU A 41 -3.33 -1.22 11.89
CA LEU A 41 -4.76 -1.35 12.09
C LEU A 41 -5.49 -0.49 11.06
N VAL A 42 -6.37 -1.12 10.30
CA VAL A 42 -7.22 -0.49 9.28
C VAL A 42 -8.63 -0.42 9.85
N PRO A 43 -9.13 0.79 10.20
CA PRO A 43 -10.49 0.96 10.70
C PRO A 43 -11.52 0.67 9.60
N ASP A 44 -11.25 1.13 8.37
CA ASP A 44 -12.09 0.90 7.19
C ASP A 44 -11.24 0.49 5.99
N VAL A 45 -11.48 -0.73 5.51
CA VAL A 45 -10.76 -1.31 4.37
C VAL A 45 -11.16 -0.64 3.06
N ASN A 46 -12.40 -0.14 2.97
CA ASN A 46 -12.90 0.52 1.77
C ASN A 46 -12.29 1.92 1.60
N ALA A 47 -11.83 2.53 2.70
CA ALA A 47 -11.12 3.80 2.68
C ALA A 47 -9.67 3.67 2.17
N LEU A 48 -9.10 2.45 2.14
CA LEU A 48 -7.76 2.23 1.59
C LEU A 48 -7.77 2.32 0.07
N PRO A 49 -6.83 3.06 -0.54
CA PRO A 49 -6.71 3.08 -1.98
C PRO A 49 -6.33 1.69 -2.51
N VAL A 50 -6.85 1.36 -3.70
CA VAL A 50 -6.73 0.02 -4.33
C VAL A 50 -5.26 -0.45 -4.41
N HIS A 51 -4.33 0.45 -4.74
CA HIS A 51 -2.91 0.12 -4.80
C HIS A 51 -2.31 -0.24 -3.43
N ALA A 52 -2.77 0.37 -2.34
CA ALA A 52 -2.35 0.02 -0.98
C ALA A 52 -2.94 -1.33 -0.54
N GLN A 53 -4.20 -1.61 -0.90
CA GLN A 53 -4.82 -2.91 -0.66
C GLN A 53 -4.03 -4.05 -1.35
N ARG A 54 -3.60 -3.83 -2.60
CA ARG A 54 -2.78 -4.80 -3.35
C ARG A 54 -1.40 -5.05 -2.74
N LYS A 55 -0.89 -4.11 -1.93
CA LYS A 55 0.39 -4.23 -1.23
C LYS A 55 0.26 -4.87 0.15
N ILE A 56 -0.93 -5.29 0.57
CA ILE A 56 -1.13 -6.06 1.80
C ILE A 56 -0.51 -7.45 1.63
N SER A 57 0.45 -7.78 2.49
CA SER A 57 1.07 -9.11 2.54
C SER A 57 0.30 -10.07 3.44
N LYS A 58 -0.09 -9.59 4.63
CA LYS A 58 -0.80 -10.40 5.62
C LYS A 58 -1.98 -9.59 6.15
N ARG A 59 -3.09 -10.29 6.42
CA ARG A 59 -4.30 -9.71 6.98
C ARG A 59 -4.78 -10.56 8.14
N ARG A 60 -5.19 -9.93 9.23
CA ARG A 60 -5.67 -10.58 10.46
C ARG A 60 -6.87 -9.81 11.00
N MET A 61 -8.03 -10.46 11.07
CA MET A 61 -9.19 -9.92 11.74
C MET A 61 -8.95 -9.94 13.26
N THR A 62 -9.26 -8.83 13.92
CA THR A 62 -9.22 -8.71 15.38
C THR A 62 -10.48 -8.02 15.88
N ALA A 63 -10.77 -8.11 17.18
CA ALA A 63 -11.93 -7.45 17.79
C ALA A 63 -11.95 -5.91 17.61
N LYS A 64 -10.81 -5.30 17.28
CA LYS A 64 -10.65 -3.86 17.05
C LYS A 64 -10.68 -3.46 15.57
N GLY A 65 -10.82 -4.43 14.64
CA GLY A 65 -10.79 -4.19 13.20
C GLY A 65 -9.77 -5.07 12.46
N LEU A 66 -9.50 -4.73 11.19
CA LEU A 66 -8.57 -5.46 10.34
C LEU A 66 -7.14 -4.99 10.59
N LYS A 67 -6.27 -5.89 11.04
CA LYS A 67 -4.81 -5.66 11.05
C LYS A 67 -4.23 -6.13 9.73
N VAL A 68 -3.43 -5.28 9.10
CA VAL A 68 -2.72 -5.59 7.86
C VAL A 68 -1.23 -5.37 8.05
N GLN A 69 -0.45 -6.24 7.44
CA GLN A 69 0.98 -6.03 7.26
C GLN A 69 1.20 -5.76 5.78
N PHE A 70 1.74 -4.59 5.45
CA PHE A 70 2.12 -4.28 4.08
C PHE A 70 3.40 -5.03 3.70
N ARG A 71 3.55 -5.34 2.41
CA ARG A 71 4.82 -5.81 1.87
C ARG A 71 5.86 -4.74 2.13
N GLU A 72 7.03 -5.15 2.61
CA GLU A 72 8.15 -4.23 2.76
C GLU A 72 8.46 -3.63 1.38
N PRO A 73 8.61 -2.29 1.29
CA PRO A 73 9.07 -1.68 0.06
C PRO A 73 10.46 -2.25 -0.26
N TYR A 74 10.63 -2.68 -1.51
CA TYR A 74 11.92 -3.17 -1.99
C TYR A 74 12.99 -2.13 -1.65
N ARG A 75 14.15 -2.55 -1.12
CA ARG A 75 15.21 -1.64 -0.64
C ARG A 75 15.57 -0.55 -1.67
N GLY A 76 15.52 -0.89 -2.97
CA GLY A 76 15.72 0.06 -4.06
C GLY A 76 14.72 1.22 -4.09
N VAL A 77 13.45 0.99 -3.76
CA VAL A 77 12.39 2.01 -3.71
C VAL A 77 12.58 2.95 -2.51
N ILE A 78 13.01 2.42 -1.36
CA ILE A 78 13.35 3.24 -0.18
C ILE A 78 14.55 4.16 -0.49
N ALA A 79 15.56 3.64 -1.18
CA ALA A 79 16.72 4.42 -1.60
C ALA A 79 16.32 5.50 -2.63
N LEU A 80 15.42 5.17 -3.56
CA LEU A 80 14.91 6.10 -4.57
C LEU A 80 14.08 7.23 -3.93
N ASP A 81 13.20 6.89 -2.99
CA ASP A 81 12.38 7.84 -2.23
C ASP A 81 13.26 8.78 -1.40
N LYS A 82 14.25 8.25 -0.66
CA LYS A 82 15.24 9.07 0.06
C LYS A 82 15.96 10.02 -0.89
N LYS A 83 16.35 9.56 -2.09
CA LYS A 83 17.03 10.39 -3.10
C LYS A 83 16.11 11.48 -3.66
N LEU A 84 14.82 11.17 -3.88
CA LEU A 84 13.82 12.13 -4.35
C LEU A 84 13.48 13.18 -3.28
N ASN A 85 13.26 12.76 -2.04
CA ASN A 85 12.93 13.65 -0.93
C ASN A 85 14.12 14.55 -0.53
N ARG A 86 15.36 14.08 -0.70
CA ARG A 86 16.56 14.92 -0.54
C ARG A 86 16.63 16.04 -1.59
N LYS A 87 16.16 15.80 -2.81
CA LYS A 87 16.08 16.82 -3.88
C LYS A 87 14.95 17.82 -3.69
N ARG A 88 13.88 17.47 -2.98
CA ARG A 88 12.76 18.39 -2.69
C ARG A 88 13.01 19.31 -1.49
N LYS A 89 14.02 19.02 -0.67
CA LYS A 89 14.42 19.81 0.51
C LYS A 89 15.68 20.66 0.29
N ALA A 90 16.32 20.54 -0.87
CA ALA A 90 17.47 21.36 -1.28
C ALA A 90 16.96 22.47 -2.21
#